data_AF-A0A1U9ZQV5-F1
#
_entry.id   AF-A0A1U9ZQV5-F1
#
_cell.length_a   1.000
_cell.length_b   1.000
_cell.length_c   1.000
_cell.angle_alpha   90.00
_cell.angle_beta   90.00
_cell.angle_gamma   90.00
#
_symmetry.space_group_name_H-M   'P 1'
#
loop_
_entity.id
_entity.type
_entity.pdbx_description
1 polymer ?
#
loop_
_entity_poly.entity_id
_entity_poly.type
_entity_poly.pdbx_seq_one_letter_code
_entity_poly.pdbx_strand_id
1 'polypeptide(L)' 'MQVLRADRSVAVFVVDKVEHAPKRGFPAKKVYAKLRYPGLRLVTCGGAFDRQAHSYEENTIVYAHLAAPYYPGR' A
#
# COMPACT_ATOMS: atom_id res chain seq x y z
N MET A 1 9.69 0.37 0.34
CA MET A 1 8.99 -0.24 1.50
C MET A 1 9.70 -1.51 1.91
N GLN A 2 9.73 -1.82 3.20
CA GLN A 2 10.38 -3.02 3.73
C GLN A 2 9.38 -3.82 4.56
N VAL A 3 9.30 -5.13 4.34
CA VAL A 3 8.46 -6.05 5.13
C VAL A 3 9.36 -7.12 5.74
N LEU A 4 9.48 -7.09 7.07
CA LEU A 4 10.11 -8.18 7.81
C LEU A 4 9.20 -9.41 7.76
N ARG A 5 9.74 -10.53 7.32
CA ARG A 5 9.04 -11.81 7.24
C ARG A 5 9.39 -12.69 8.45
N ALA A 6 8.56 -13.70 8.70
CA ALA A 6 8.77 -14.66 9.78
C ALA A 6 10.10 -15.44 9.64
N ASP A 7 10.58 -15.63 8.41
CA ASP A 7 11.88 -16.24 8.10
C ASP A 7 13.08 -15.30 8.33
N ARG A 8 12.85 -14.10 8.88
CA ARG A 8 13.82 -13.03 9.13
C ARG A 8 14.41 -12.38 7.88
N SER A 9 13.96 -12.75 6.68
CA SER A 9 14.29 -11.99 5.47
C SER A 9 13.50 -10.68 5.41
N VAL A 10 14.05 -9.68 4.72
CA VAL A 10 13.38 -8.41 4.47
C VAL A 10 12.99 -8.34 3.00
N ALA A 11 11.69 -8.28 2.73
CA ALA A 11 11.19 -8.04 1.39
C ALA A 11 11.27 -6.55 1.05
N VAL A 12 12.07 -6.18 0.05
CA VAL A 12 12.16 -4.79 -0.40
C VAL A 12 11.22 -4.57 -1.59
N PHE A 13 10.26 -3.69 -1.40
CA PHE A 13 9.32 -3.28 -2.44
C PHE A 13 9.62 -1.85 -2.91
N VAL A 14 9.63 -1.64 -4.22
CA VAL A 14 9.75 -0.33 -4.84
C VAL A 14 8.36 0.22 -5.09
N VAL A 15 8.15 1.49 -4.75
CA VAL A 15 6.87 2.18 -4.96
C VAL A 15 6.73 2.53 -6.44
N ASP A 16 5.64 2.06 -7.03
CA ASP A 16 5.27 2.33 -8.42
C ASP A 16 4.43 3.60 -8.53
N LYS A 17 3.47 3.74 -7.61
CA LYS A 17 2.46 4.79 -7.67
C LYS A 17 1.88 5.08 -6.29
N VAL A 18 1.57 6.35 -6.05
CA VAL A 18 0.65 6.79 -5.00
C VAL A 18 -0.63 7.31 -5.66
N GLU A 19 -1.78 6.91 -5.13
CA GLU A 19 -3.10 7.33 -5.61
C GLU A 19 -3.94 7.80 -4.43
N HIS A 20 -4.51 8.99 -4.56
CA HIS A 20 -5.52 9.51 -3.63
C HIS A 20 -6.89 9.23 -4.23
N ALA A 21 -7.75 8.55 -3.47
CA ALA A 21 -9.08 8.18 -3.91
C ALA A 21 -10.12 8.56 -2.84
N PRO A 22 -11.21 9.26 -3.21
CA PRO A 22 -12.30 9.52 -2.28
C PRO A 22 -12.79 8.23 -1.64
N LYS A 23 -13.17 8.25 -0.36
CA LYS A 23 -13.66 7.05 0.35
C LYS A 23 -14.82 6.36 -0.38
N ARG A 24 -15.74 7.16 -0.94
CA ARG A 24 -16.90 6.68 -1.70
C ARG A 24 -16.54 6.11 -3.08
N GLY A 25 -15.37 6.49 -3.61
CA GLY A 25 -14.86 6.08 -4.93
C GLY A 25 -13.69 5.11 -4.83
N PHE A 26 -13.53 4.41 -3.71
CA PHE A 26 -12.38 3.55 -3.48
C PHE A 26 -12.26 2.49 -4.59
N PRO A 27 -11.12 2.39 -5.31
CA PRO A 27 -10.98 1.53 -6.47
C PRO A 27 -10.71 0.07 -6.07
N ALA A 28 -11.66 -0.56 -5.37
CA ALA A 28 -11.53 -1.87 -4.75
C ALA A 28 -11.03 -2.95 -5.71
N LYS A 29 -11.56 -2.98 -6.95
CA LYS A 29 -11.12 -3.95 -7.97
C LYS A 29 -9.64 -3.79 -8.32
N LYS A 30 -9.14 -2.55 -8.43
CA LYS A 30 -7.73 -2.28 -8.74
C LYS A 30 -6.82 -2.61 -7.56
N VAL A 31 -7.29 -2.38 -6.33
CA VAL A 31 -6.53 -2.62 -5.10
C VAL A 31 -6.47 -4.10 -4.75
N TYR A 32 -7.59 -4.82 -4.85
CA TYR A 32 -7.73 -6.19 -4.35
C TYR A 32 -7.72 -7.27 -5.42
N ALA A 33 -7.64 -6.92 -6.72
CA ALA A 33 -7.49 -7.94 -7.75
C ALA A 33 -6.21 -8.77 -7.55
N LYS A 34 -6.30 -10.05 -7.92
CA LYS A 34 -5.16 -10.96 -7.91
C LYS A 34 -4.06 -10.44 -8.84
N LEU A 35 -2.84 -10.38 -8.31
CA LEU A 35 -1.66 -10.01 -9.07
C LEU A 35 -0.93 -11.26 -9.57
N ARG A 36 -0.26 -11.15 -10.71
CA ARG A 36 0.61 -12.21 -11.27
C ARG A 36 2.05 -12.16 -10.73
N TYR A 37 2.34 -11.19 -9.86
CA TYR A 37 3.65 -10.93 -9.26
C TYR A 37 3.48 -10.58 -7.78
N PRO A 38 4.55 -10.62 -6.96
CA PRO A 38 4.50 -10.17 -5.57
C PRO A 38 4.33 -8.64 -5.50
N GLY A 39 3.09 -8.20 -5.31
CA GLY A 39 2.75 -6.79 -5.13
C GLY A 39 2.35 -6.48 -3.70
N LEU A 40 2.65 -5.25 -3.27
CA LEU A 40 2.21 -4.68 -2.00
C LEU A 40 1.22 -3.53 -2.28
N ARG A 41 0.15 -3.47 -1.50
CA ARG A 41 -0.82 -2.37 -1.49
C ARG A 41 -0.95 -1.88 -0.06
N LEU A 42 -0.55 -0.64 0.22
CA LEU A 42 -0.80 0.02 1.49
C LEU A 42 -1.96 1.00 1.31
N VAL A 43 -2.95 0.92 2.19
CA VAL A 43 -4.13 1.79 2.16
C VAL A 43 -4.24 2.48 3.52
N THR A 44 -4.29 3.81 3.53
CA THR A 44 -4.44 4.61 4.75
C THR A 44 -5.48 5.70 4.54
N CYS A 45 -6.01 6.27 5.63
CA CYS A 45 -6.78 7.50 5.55
C CYS A 45 -5.91 8.65 5.01
N GLY A 46 -6.50 9.54 4.22
CA GLY A 46 -5.82 10.69 3.64
C GLY A 46 -6.80 11.81 3.25
N GLY A 47 -6.28 12.91 2.70
CA GLY A 47 -7.08 14.08 2.35
C GLY A 47 -7.45 14.93 3.58
N ALA A 48 -8.42 15.82 3.41
CA ALA A 48 -8.91 16.67 4.49
C ALA A 48 -9.66 15.85 5.55
N PHE A 49 -9.59 16.29 6.80
CA PHE A 49 -10.39 15.73 7.88
C PHE A 49 -11.72 16.47 7.98
N ASP A 50 -12.81 15.77 7.69
CA ASP A 50 -14.17 16.25 7.96
C ASP A 50 -14.46 16.08 9.45
N ARG A 51 -14.61 17.22 10.16
CA ARG A 51 -14.92 17.25 11.58
C ARG A 51 -16.35 16.85 11.91
N GLN A 52 -17.31 17.09 11.02
CA GLN A 52 -18.70 16.70 11.24
C GLN A 52 -18.84 15.19 11.13
N ALA A 53 -18.22 14.60 10.11
CA ALA A 53 -18.19 13.15 9.92
C ALA A 53 -17.13 12.43 10.80
N HIS A 54 -16.28 13.17 11.52
CA HIS A 54 -15.15 12.66 12.28
C HIS A 54 -14.25 11.71 11.47
N SER A 55 -14.01 12.05 10.19
CA SER A 55 -13.29 11.15 9.30
C SER A 55 -12.56 11.89 8.19
N TYR A 56 -11.45 11.31 7.73
CA TYR A 56 -10.77 11.76 6.51
C TYR A 56 -11.62 11.52 5.26
N GLU A 57 -11.54 12.37 4.24
CA GLU A 57 -12.41 12.26 3.05
C GLU A 57 -11.91 11.23 2.02
N GLU A 58 -10.62 10.89 2.06
CA GLU A 58 -9.96 10.06 1.06
C GLU A 58 -9.19 8.89 1.67
N ASN A 59 -8.75 7.99 0.79
CA ASN A 59 -7.71 7.02 1.07
C ASN A 59 -6.47 7.38 0.25
N THR A 60 -5.30 7.31 0.88
CA THR A 60 -4.01 7.25 0.19
C THR A 60 -3.67 5.78 -0.05
N ILE A 61 -3.43 5.42 -1.31
CA ILE A 61 -3.12 4.06 -1.75
C ILE A 61 -1.73 4.06 -2.35
N VAL A 62 -0.84 3.23 -1.81
CA VAL A 62 0.49 3.01 -2.37
C VAL A 62 0.54 1.66 -3.06
N TYR A 63 0.95 1.68 -4.33
CA TYR A 63 1.18 0.50 -5.16
C TYR A 63 2.69 0.26 -5.25
N ALA A 64 3.11 -0.98 -4.98
CA ALA A 64 4.52 -1.35 -5.03
C ALA A 64 4.69 -2.78 -5.55
N HIS A 65 5.85 -3.07 -6.14
CA HIS A 65 6.29 -4.40 -6.54
C HIS A 65 7.58 -4.80 -5.82
N LEU A 66 7.78 -6.10 -5.62
CA LEU A 66 9.01 -6.64 -5.02
C LEU A 66 10.21 -6.39 -5.95
N ALA A 67 11.23 -5.67 -5.48
CA ALA A 67 12.46 -5.47 -6.25
C ALA A 67 13.39 -6.68 -6.09
N ALA A 68 13.76 -7.00 -4.85
CA ALA A 68 14.54 -8.17 -4.49
C ALA A 68 14.39 -8.45 -2.97
N PRO A 69 14.49 -9.70 -2.52
CA PRO A 69 14.66 -10.00 -1.10
C PRO A 69 16.03 -9.50 -0.61
N TYR A 70 16.04 -8.72 0.46
CA TYR A 70 17.24 -8.32 1.21
C TYR A 70 17.42 -9.26 2.41
N TYR A 71 18.62 -9.81 2.58
CA TYR A 71 18.97 -10.66 3.72
C TYR A 71 20.02 -9.95 4.57
N PRO A 72 19.65 -9.35 5.72
CA PRO A 72 20.65 -8.75 6.60
C PRO A 72 21.57 -9.85 7.16
N GLY A 73 22.89 -9.72 6.97
CA GLY A 73 23.89 -10.65 7.51
C GLY A 73 24.40 -11.74 6.55
N ARG A 74 24.11 -11.62 5.25
CA ARG A 74 24.87 -12.28 4.17
C ARG A 74 25.57 -11.23 3.31
#